data_AF-A0A1X7V9D7-F1
#
_entry.id   AF-A0A1X7V9D7-F1
#
_cell.length_a   1.000
_cell.length_b   1.000
_cell.length_c   1.000
_cell.angle_alpha   90.00
_cell.angle_beta   90.00
_cell.angle_gamma   90.00
#
_symmetry.space_group_name_H-M   'P 1'
#
loop_
_entity.id
_entity.type
_entity.pdbx_description
1 polymer ?
#
loop_
_entity_poly.entity_id
_entity_poly.type
_entity_poly.pdbx_seq_one_letter_code
_entity_poly.pdbx_strand_id
1 'polypeptide(L)'
;MRLEDIFGTDEYLGSKNILFVGDLIQLPPVNGRPVFKKISNKLVKTKLGVANAVNIWKETVEYDELTINERQKGDETFFKMLDSVRHGCLTDETLDMLKSHVFKFQYKKNIRTWKVKEQILQFAYFLRLYRLMNGLDEFSFTDRFSWYL
;
A
#
# COMPACT_ATOMS: atom_id res chain seq x y z
N MET A 1 -23.80 13.14 4.03
CA MET A 1 -22.90 12.07 3.54
C MET A 1 -23.74 10.95 2.93
N ARG A 2 -23.18 10.08 2.08
CA ARG A 2 -24.00 9.06 1.40
C ARG A 2 -24.77 8.13 2.37
N LEU A 3 -24.23 7.85 3.55
CA LEU A 3 -24.89 7.04 4.58
C LEU A 3 -26.09 7.76 5.21
N GLU A 4 -25.93 9.05 5.55
CA GLU A 4 -27.02 9.92 6.03
C GLU A 4 -28.19 9.94 5.04
N ASP A 5 -27.89 10.14 3.74
CA ASP A 5 -28.91 10.15 2.68
C ASP A 5 -29.66 8.81 2.56
N ILE A 6 -28.94 7.68 2.70
CA ILE A 6 -29.51 6.34 2.59
C ILE A 6 -30.42 6.02 3.78
N PHE A 7 -30.03 6.43 4.98
CA PHE A 7 -30.77 6.12 6.21
C PHE A 7 -31.76 7.21 6.64
N GLY A 8 -31.81 8.34 5.94
CA GLY A 8 -32.76 9.42 6.21
C GLY A 8 -32.52 10.13 7.54
N THR A 9 -31.26 10.29 7.94
CA THR A 9 -30.85 10.93 9.19
C THR A 9 -29.72 11.93 8.92
N ASP A 10 -29.65 12.98 9.73
CA ASP A 10 -28.56 13.96 9.76
C ASP A 10 -27.42 13.56 10.71
N GLU A 11 -27.56 12.45 11.42
CA GLU A 11 -26.50 11.93 12.29
C GLU A 11 -25.34 11.35 11.50
N TYR A 12 -24.12 11.61 11.97
CA TYR A 12 -22.90 11.13 11.34
C TYR A 12 -22.95 9.62 11.07
N LEU A 13 -22.47 9.23 9.89
CA LEU A 13 -22.41 7.83 9.46
C LEU A 13 -23.78 7.12 9.42
N GLY A 14 -24.89 7.88 9.40
CA GLY A 14 -26.24 7.31 9.32
C GLY A 14 -26.70 6.65 10.62
N SER A 15 -26.21 7.12 11.77
CA SER A 15 -26.48 6.53 13.10
C SER A 15 -26.13 5.03 13.17
N LYS A 16 -24.98 4.66 12.57
CA LYS A 16 -24.48 3.28 12.56
C LYS A 16 -23.22 3.17 13.40
N ASN A 17 -23.12 2.06 14.13
CA ASN A 17 -21.89 1.65 14.77
C ASN A 17 -20.95 1.09 13.71
N ILE A 18 -19.88 1.81 13.40
CA ILE A 18 -18.90 1.44 12.37
C ILE A 18 -17.56 1.19 13.03
N LEU A 19 -16.98 0.01 12.74
CA LEU A 19 -15.59 -0.31 13.11
C LEU A 19 -14.70 -0.15 11.88
N PHE A 20 -13.66 0.68 12.02
CA PHE A 20 -12.61 0.84 11.02
C PHE A 20 -11.40 0.00 11.42
N VAL A 21 -10.87 -0.79 10.49
CA VAL A 21 -9.66 -1.59 10.69
C VAL A 21 -8.73 -1.37 9.51
N GLY A 22 -7.46 -1.10 9.77
CA GLY A 22 -6.46 -0.94 8.74
C GLY A 22 -5.13 -0.44 9.30
N ASP A 23 -4.15 -0.34 8.42
CA ASP A 23 -2.84 0.23 8.72
C ASP A 23 -2.55 1.36 7.75
N LEU A 24 -2.52 2.58 8.28
CA LEU A 24 -2.34 3.81 7.50
C LEU A 24 -0.94 3.94 6.89
N ILE A 25 0.02 3.15 7.39
CA ILE A 25 1.44 3.20 6.99
C ILE A 25 1.76 2.14 5.91
N GLN A 26 0.84 1.19 5.62
CA GLN A 26 1.07 0.16 4.61
C GLN A 26 0.99 0.68 3.17
N LEU A 27 -0.22 0.86 2.64
CA LEU A 27 -0.44 1.27 1.26
C LEU A 27 -1.38 2.47 1.22
N PRO A 28 -0.98 3.57 0.56
CA PRO A 28 -1.88 4.69 0.36
C PRO A 28 -3.00 4.32 -0.65
N PRO A 29 -4.12 5.06 -0.64
CA PRO A 29 -5.16 4.89 -1.66
C PRO A 29 -4.62 5.12 -3.08
N VAL A 30 -5.01 4.26 -4.03
CA VAL A 30 -4.63 4.42 -5.45
C VAL A 30 -5.23 5.71 -6.00
N ASN A 31 -4.38 6.59 -6.55
CA ASN A 31 -4.77 7.92 -7.07
C ASN A 31 -5.55 8.80 -6.07
N GLY A 32 -5.46 8.47 -4.78
CA GLY A 32 -6.15 9.18 -3.70
C GLY A 32 -5.18 9.87 -2.76
N ARG A 33 -5.75 10.56 -1.77
CA ARG A 33 -4.99 11.13 -0.65
C ARG A 33 -5.27 10.31 0.60
N PRO A 34 -4.26 10.06 1.45
CA PRO A 34 -4.50 9.42 2.74
C PRO A 34 -5.51 10.21 3.58
N VAL A 35 -6.38 9.49 4.30
CA VAL A 35 -7.52 10.06 5.03
C VAL A 35 -7.12 11.02 6.15
N PHE A 36 -5.93 10.85 6.71
CA PHE A 36 -5.38 11.68 7.78
C PHE A 36 -4.74 12.99 7.29
N LYS A 37 -4.57 13.18 5.97
CA LYS A 37 -4.04 14.43 5.44
C LYS A 37 -5.11 15.51 5.47
N LYS A 38 -4.79 16.65 6.07
CA LYS A 38 -5.66 17.84 6.07
C LYS A 38 -6.01 18.23 4.63
N ILE A 39 -7.30 18.32 4.36
CA ILE A 39 -7.81 18.85 3.09
C ILE A 39 -7.63 20.38 3.11
N SER A 40 -7.05 20.95 2.06
CA SER A 40 -6.89 22.40 1.99
C SER A 40 -8.23 23.09 1.77
N ASN A 41 -8.42 24.28 2.36
CA ASN A 41 -9.65 25.05 2.19
C ASN A 41 -9.97 25.35 0.72
N LYS A 42 -8.93 25.54 -0.11
CA LYS A 42 -9.09 25.65 -1.57
C LYS A 42 -9.77 24.42 -2.17
N LEU A 43 -9.30 23.22 -1.80
CA LEU A 43 -9.87 21.98 -2.30
C LEU A 43 -11.28 21.73 -1.75
N VAL A 44 -11.52 22.03 -0.47
CA VAL A 44 -12.86 21.99 0.14
C VAL A 44 -13.83 22.88 -0.65
N LYS A 45 -13.45 24.14 -0.90
CA LYS A 45 -14.28 25.08 -1.65
C LYS A 45 -14.54 24.62 -3.08
N THR A 46 -13.53 24.11 -3.78
CA THR A 46 -13.67 23.63 -5.17
C THR A 46 -14.47 22.33 -5.29
N LYS A 47 -14.35 21.40 -4.33
CA LYS A 47 -14.98 20.07 -4.41
C LYS A 47 -16.34 19.99 -3.73
N LEU A 48 -16.51 20.70 -2.61
CA LEU A 48 -17.71 20.63 -1.77
C LEU A 48 -18.52 21.92 -1.78
N GLY A 49 -18.00 23.03 -2.34
CA GLY A 49 -18.71 24.31 -2.39
C GLY A 49 -18.84 25.02 -1.03
N VAL A 50 -18.29 24.44 0.04
CA VAL A 50 -18.39 24.97 1.40
C VAL A 50 -17.09 25.69 1.82
N ALA A 51 -17.20 26.61 2.79
CA ALA A 51 -16.04 27.35 3.29
C ALA A 51 -15.09 26.49 4.12
N ASN A 52 -15.63 25.53 4.87
CA ASN A 52 -14.91 24.59 5.73
C ASN A 52 -15.54 23.19 5.62
N ALA A 53 -14.72 22.16 5.77
CA ALA A 53 -15.17 20.76 5.85
C ALA A 53 -14.88 20.23 7.25
N VAL A 54 -15.85 19.53 7.83
CA VAL A 54 -15.69 18.81 9.09
C VAL A 54 -14.80 17.58 8.85
N ASN A 55 -13.85 17.33 9.76
CA ASN A 55 -13.04 16.12 9.72
C ASN A 55 -13.66 15.03 10.59
N ILE A 56 -14.52 14.19 9.99
CA ILE A 56 -15.25 13.13 10.71
C ILE A 56 -14.31 12.18 11.48
N TRP A 57 -13.11 11.92 10.98
CA TRP A 57 -12.14 11.04 11.65
C TRP A 57 -11.67 11.60 12.99
N LYS A 58 -11.66 12.93 13.14
CA LYS A 58 -11.29 13.58 14.39
C LYS A 58 -12.49 13.75 15.33
N GLU A 59 -13.65 14.02 14.76
CA GLU A 59 -14.84 14.38 15.55
C GLU A 59 -15.65 13.16 16.03
N THR A 60 -15.58 12.02 15.31
CA THR A 60 -16.50 10.89 15.57
C THR A 60 -15.83 9.55 15.76
N VAL A 61 -14.51 9.44 15.55
CA VAL A 61 -13.80 8.16 15.57
C VAL A 61 -12.83 8.13 16.74
N GLU A 62 -13.03 7.17 17.63
CA GLU A 62 -12.04 6.78 18.64
C GLU A 62 -11.02 5.82 18.01
N TYR A 63 -9.76 5.94 18.43
CA TYR A 63 -8.64 5.20 17.87
C TYR A 63 -7.91 4.42 18.95
N ASP A 64 -7.72 3.13 18.71
CA ASP A 64 -6.88 2.24 19.49
C ASP A 64 -5.84 1.57 18.59
N GLU A 65 -4.60 1.49 19.08
CA GLU A 65 -3.50 0.83 18.37
C GLU A 65 -3.27 -0.60 18.88
N LEU A 66 -3.19 -1.55 17.95
CA LEU A 66 -2.70 -2.90 18.25
C LEU A 66 -1.16 -2.91 18.23
N THR A 67 -0.55 -3.21 19.36
CA THR A 67 0.91 -3.17 19.55
C THR A 67 1.59 -4.54 19.44
N ILE A 68 0.83 -5.63 19.51
CA ILE A 68 1.36 -7.00 19.48
C ILE A 68 1.32 -7.55 18.06
N ASN A 69 2.49 -7.90 17.52
CA ASN A 69 2.60 -8.55 16.22
C ASN A 69 2.61 -10.08 16.35
N GLU A 70 1.48 -10.71 16.05
CA GLU A 70 1.34 -12.17 16.11
C GLU A 70 1.90 -12.89 14.86
N ARG A 71 2.10 -12.19 13.73
CA ARG A 71 2.55 -12.82 12.47
C ARG A 71 4.01 -13.27 12.54
N GLN A 72 4.86 -12.46 13.15
CA GLN A 72 6.30 -12.74 13.33
C GLN A 72 6.64 -13.29 14.73
N LYS A 73 5.66 -13.89 15.41
CA LYS A 73 5.86 -14.41 16.76
C LYS A 73 6.98 -15.46 16.79
N GLY A 74 7.95 -15.25 17.68
CA GLY A 74 9.11 -16.13 17.85
C GLY A 74 10.36 -15.71 17.06
N ASP A 75 10.27 -14.68 16.20
CA ASP A 75 11.41 -14.10 15.49
C ASP A 75 11.50 -12.58 15.75
N GLU A 76 12.11 -12.23 16.87
CA GLU A 76 12.25 -10.85 17.31
C GLU A 76 13.15 -10.02 16.36
N THR A 77 14.13 -10.66 15.73
CA THR A 77 15.05 -10.01 14.78
C THR A 77 14.29 -9.57 13.54
N PHE A 78 13.49 -10.47 12.95
CA PHE A 78 12.68 -10.16 11.79
C PHE A 78 11.57 -9.14 12.13
N PHE A 79 10.97 -9.22 13.32
CA PHE A 79 10.02 -8.23 13.81
C PHE A 79 10.63 -6.82 13.86
N LYS A 80 11.77 -6.64 14.54
CA LYS A 80 12.44 -5.32 14.67
C LYS A 80 12.82 -4.72 13.32
N MET A 81 13.24 -5.59 12.40
CA MET A 81 13.53 -5.19 11.03
C MET A 81 12.29 -4.66 10.31
N LEU A 82 11.17 -5.40 10.35
CA LEU A 82 9.93 -4.97 9.72
C LEU A 82 9.35 -3.70 10.36
N ASP A 83 9.48 -3.55 11.67
CA ASP A 83 9.06 -2.35 12.38
C ASP A 83 9.89 -1.11 11.96
N SER A 84 11.19 -1.31 11.75
CA SER A 84 12.08 -0.28 11.19
C SER A 84 11.68 0.10 9.75
N VAL A 85 11.34 -0.88 8.91
CA VAL A 85 10.81 -0.65 7.56
C VAL A 85 9.49 0.12 7.62
N ARG A 86 8.57 -0.26 8.51
CA ARG A 86 7.26 0.39 8.69
C ARG A 86 7.42 1.88 8.98
N HIS A 87 8.32 2.25 9.89
CA HIS A 87 8.54 3.64 10.27
C HIS A 87 9.49 4.41 9.33
N GLY A 88 10.09 3.73 8.34
CA GLY A 88 11.11 4.32 7.47
C GLY A 88 12.45 4.59 8.16
N CYS A 89 12.70 3.96 9.31
CA CYS A 89 13.90 4.10 10.13
C CYS A 89 14.91 2.99 9.83
N LEU A 90 15.35 2.85 8.57
CA LEU A 90 16.25 1.78 8.16
C LEU A 90 17.67 2.00 8.71
N THR A 91 18.22 0.99 9.39
CA THR A 91 19.63 0.92 9.78
C THR A 91 20.46 0.17 8.74
N ASP A 92 21.78 0.34 8.74
CA ASP A 92 22.68 -0.42 7.87
C ASP A 92 22.54 -1.93 8.11
N GLU A 93 22.36 -2.35 9.37
CA GLU A 93 22.10 -3.74 9.75
C GLU A 93 20.80 -4.28 9.11
N THR A 94 19.74 -3.48 9.09
CA THR A 94 18.48 -3.83 8.44
C THR A 94 18.68 -4.03 6.93
N LEU A 95 19.43 -3.13 6.29
CA LEU A 95 19.73 -3.21 4.86
C LEU A 95 20.56 -4.46 4.52
N ASP A 96 21.58 -4.75 5.31
CA ASP A 96 22.46 -5.90 5.07
C ASP A 96 21.74 -7.23 5.31
N MET A 97 20.86 -7.29 6.32
CA MET A 97 19.97 -8.43 6.52
C MET A 97 19.01 -8.62 5.34
N LEU A 98 18.40 -7.56 4.80
CA LEU A 98 17.54 -7.67 3.62
C LEU A 98 18.33 -8.15 2.39
N LYS A 99 19.55 -7.65 2.20
CA LYS A 99 20.43 -8.07 1.10
C LYS A 99 20.86 -9.53 1.22
N SER A 100 21.11 -10.05 2.42
CA SER A 100 21.52 -11.44 2.61
C SER A 100 20.42 -12.44 2.22
N HIS A 101 19.15 -12.01 2.28
CA HIS A 101 17.98 -12.80 1.88
C HIS A 101 17.62 -12.63 0.39
N VAL A 102 18.43 -11.91 -0.39
CA VAL A 102 18.27 -11.85 -1.85
C VAL A 102 18.72 -13.19 -2.43
N PHE A 103 17.74 -14.03 -2.77
CA PHE A 103 18.02 -15.27 -3.49
C PHE A 103 18.51 -14.95 -4.91
N LYS A 104 19.76 -15.33 -5.18
CA LYS A 104 20.26 -15.38 -6.56
C LYS A 104 19.60 -16.56 -7.26
N PHE A 105 18.55 -16.30 -8.02
CA PHE A 105 17.92 -17.31 -8.85
C PHE A 105 18.88 -17.70 -9.99
N GLN A 106 19.58 -18.83 -9.84
CA GLN A 106 20.28 -19.45 -10.96
C GLN A 106 19.27 -20.25 -11.77
N TYR A 107 18.98 -19.79 -12.99
CA TYR A 107 18.09 -20.48 -13.91
C TYR A 107 18.66 -21.87 -14.26
N LYS A 108 18.14 -22.94 -13.66
CA LYS A 108 18.35 -24.31 -14.14
C LYS A 108 17.27 -24.62 -15.18
N LYS A 109 17.69 -24.86 -16.43
CA LYS A 109 16.87 -25.10 -17.65
C LYS A 109 15.95 -26.35 -17.62
N ASN A 110 15.59 -26.89 -16.44
CA ASN A 110 14.92 -28.20 -16.31
C ASN A 110 13.64 -28.23 -15.46
N ILE A 111 12.91 -27.11 -15.29
CA ILE A 111 11.58 -27.13 -14.65
C ILE A 111 10.50 -27.01 -15.72
N ARG A 112 9.50 -27.91 -15.69
CA ARG A 112 8.34 -27.95 -16.60
C ARG A 112 7.80 -26.53 -16.85
N THR A 113 8.05 -26.07 -18.06
CA THR A 113 8.24 -24.67 -18.46
C THR A 113 7.01 -23.79 -18.45
N TRP A 114 5.80 -24.33 -18.27
CA TRP A 114 4.57 -23.59 -18.56
C TRP A 114 4.06 -22.74 -17.39
N LYS A 115 4.01 -23.27 -16.16
CA LYS A 115 3.48 -22.53 -14.99
C LYS A 115 4.37 -21.37 -14.54
N VAL A 116 5.69 -21.54 -14.60
CA VAL A 116 6.64 -20.49 -14.21
C VAL A 116 6.71 -19.40 -15.28
N LYS A 117 6.62 -19.74 -16.58
CA LYS A 117 6.52 -18.75 -17.66
C LYS A 117 5.25 -17.92 -17.54
N GLU A 118 4.11 -18.55 -17.28
CA GLU A 118 2.83 -17.86 -17.01
C GLU A 118 2.97 -16.84 -15.88
N GLN A 119 3.52 -17.24 -14.72
CA GLN A 119 3.68 -16.35 -13.58
C GLN A 119 4.64 -15.18 -13.86
N ILE A 120 5.75 -15.43 -14.55
CA ILE A 120 6.71 -14.38 -14.93
C ILE A 120 6.07 -13.42 -15.95
N LEU A 121 5.31 -13.93 -16.92
CA LEU A 121 4.59 -13.12 -17.91
C LEU A 121 3.49 -12.28 -17.25
N GLN A 122 2.73 -12.84 -16.32
CA GLN A 122 1.72 -12.11 -15.55
C GLN A 122 2.36 -10.98 -14.73
N PHE A 123 3.50 -11.24 -14.08
CA PHE A 123 4.22 -10.23 -13.32
C PHE A 123 4.80 -9.12 -14.21
N ALA A 124 5.37 -9.48 -15.36
CA ALA A 124 5.88 -8.53 -16.35
C ALA A 124 4.76 -7.65 -16.94
N TYR A 125 3.59 -8.23 -17.22
CA TYR A 125 2.41 -7.50 -17.71
C TYR A 125 1.89 -6.53 -16.65
N PHE A 126 1.80 -6.96 -15.39
CA PHE A 126 1.41 -6.10 -14.27
C PHE A 126 2.36 -4.89 -14.14
N LEU A 127 3.68 -5.12 -14.19
CA LEU A 127 4.68 -4.04 -14.12
C LEU A 127 4.59 -3.09 -15.32
N ARG A 128 4.28 -3.60 -16.53
CA ARG A 128 4.08 -2.77 -17.72
C ARG A 128 2.85 -1.88 -17.60
N LEU A 129 1.72 -2.44 -17.17
CA LEU A 129 0.49 -1.68 -16.93
C LEU A 129 0.68 -0.63 -15.85
N TYR A 130 1.34 -0.98 -14.74
CA TYR A 130 1.63 -0.04 -13.66
C TYR A 130 2.44 1.16 -14.16
N ARG A 131 3.45 0.94 -15.02
CA ARG A 131 4.25 2.05 -15.57
C ARG A 131 3.50 2.91 -16.58
N LEU A 132 2.69 2.29 -17.46
CA LEU A 132 1.81 3.02 -18.40
C LEU A 132 0.81 3.92 -17.66
N MET A 133 0.22 3.43 -16.56
CA MET A 133 -0.69 4.23 -15.74
C MET A 133 0.00 5.40 -15.02
N ASN A 134 1.32 5.35 -14.84
CA ASN A 134 2.09 6.34 -14.09
C ASN A 134 3.01 7.21 -14.97
N GLY A 135 2.93 7.11 -16.30
CA GLY A 135 3.69 7.95 -17.23
C GLY A 135 5.22 7.77 -17.14
N LEU A 136 5.69 6.60 -16.72
CA LEU A 136 7.10 6.24 -16.67
C LEU A 136 7.52 5.62 -18.01
N ASP A 137 8.57 6.15 -18.64
CA ASP A 137 9.03 5.73 -19.98
C ASP A 137 9.23 4.22 -20.12
N GLU A 138 8.95 3.69 -21.32
CA GLU A 138 9.13 2.28 -21.68
C GLU A 138 10.63 1.93 -21.69
N PHE A 139 11.09 1.29 -20.61
CA PHE A 139 12.38 0.59 -20.63
C PHE A 139 12.22 -0.73 -21.40
N SER A 140 12.97 -0.93 -22.48
CA SER A 140 12.98 -2.18 -23.25
C SER A 140 13.54 -3.33 -22.40
N PHE A 141 12.66 -4.05 -21.72
CA PHE A 141 13.04 -5.27 -20.98
C PHE A 141 13.50 -6.40 -21.91
N THR A 142 13.22 -6.27 -23.22
CA THR A 142 13.64 -7.20 -24.27
C THR A 142 15.14 -7.16 -24.56
N ASP A 143 15.80 -6.00 -24.40
CA ASP A 143 17.19 -5.84 -24.89
C ASP A 143 18.25 -6.47 -23.97
N ARG A 144 17.88 -6.81 -22.72
CA ARG A 144 18.78 -7.50 -21.79
C ARG A 144 18.58 -9.01 -21.69
N PHE A 145 17.55 -9.57 -22.33
CA PHE A 145 17.32 -11.02 -22.36
C PHE A 145 17.81 -11.72 -23.63
N SER A 146 18.19 -10.97 -24.68
CA SER A 146 18.78 -11.58 -25.89
C SER A 146 20.17 -12.19 -25.67
N TRP A 147 20.86 -11.85 -24.58
CA TRP A 147 22.20 -12.38 -24.25
C TRP A 147 22.19 -13.58 -23.29
N TYR A 148 21.00 -14.04 -22.87
CA TYR A 148 20.84 -15.16 -21.91
C TYR A 148 19.94 -16.29 -22.43
N LEU A 149 19.85 -16.45 -23.76
CA LEU A 149 19.31 -17.64 -24.44
C LEU A 149 20.39 -18.29 -25.31
#